data_AF-A0ABD0PXI7-F1
#
_entry.id   AF-A0ABD0PXI7-F1
#
_cell.length_a   1.000
_cell.length_b   1.000
_cell.length_c   1.000
_cell.angle_alpha   90.00
_cell.angle_beta   90.00
_cell.angle_gamma   90.00
#
_symmetry.space_group_name_H-M   'P 1'
#
loop_
_entity.id
_entity.type
_entity.pdbx_description
1 polymer ?
#
loop_
_entity_poly.entity_id
_entity_poly.type
_entity_poly.pdbx_seq_one_letter_code
_entity_poly.pdbx_strand_id
1 'polypeptide(L)' 'MSEEAIMELNLPTGIPILYELDKNLKPIKPMQFLGDEETVRKAMEAVAAQGKAKK' A
#
# COMPACT_ATOMS: atom_id res chain seq x y z
N MET A 1 -9.18 9.16 -5.61
CA MET A 1 -7.70 9.24 -5.64
C MET A 1 -7.31 10.24 -6.71
N SER A 2 -6.35 11.11 -6.43
CA SER A 2 -5.69 11.94 -7.45
C SER A 2 -4.48 11.21 -8.04
N GLU A 3 -3.91 11.70 -9.15
CA GLU A 3 -2.73 11.09 -9.77
C GLU A 3 -1.51 11.17 -8.85
N GLU A 4 -1.31 12.28 -8.16
CA GLU A 4 -0.20 12.48 -7.21
C GLU A 4 -0.30 11.49 -6.05
N ALA A 5 -1.51 11.28 -5.52
CA ALA A 5 -1.76 10.32 -4.45
C ALA A 5 -1.50 8.86 -4.89
N ILE A 6 -1.62 8.55 -6.19
CA ILE A 6 -1.26 7.23 -6.73
C ILE A 6 0.26 7.10 -6.84
N MET A 7 0.97 8.16 -7.25
CA MET A 7 2.43 8.14 -7.39
C MET A 7 3.16 8.00 -6.05
N GLU A 8 2.60 8.55 -4.96
CA GLU A 8 3.17 8.44 -3.61
C GLU A 8 2.81 7.12 -2.90
N LEU A 9 1.96 6.28 -3.50
CA LEU A 9 1.48 5.03 -2.89
C LEU A 9 2.51 3.90 -3.04
N ASN A 10 3.39 3.76 -2.05
CA ASN A 10 4.33 2.64 -1.95
C ASN A 10 3.67 1.41 -1.30
N LEU A 11 3.12 0.51 -2.12
CA LEU A 11 2.51 -0.72 -1.62
C LEU A 11 3.57 -1.71 -1.09
N PRO A 12 3.41 -2.27 0.12
CA PRO A 12 4.33 -3.25 0.68
C PRO A 12 4.28 -4.56 -0.10
N THR A 13 5.43 -5.21 -0.26
CA THR A 13 5.52 -6.51 -0.94
C THR A 13 5.24 -7.66 0.02
N GLY A 14 4.47 -8.66 -0.44
CA GLY A 14 4.19 -9.87 0.34
C GLY A 14 3.13 -9.72 1.45
N ILE A 15 2.45 -8.58 1.54
CA ILE A 15 1.38 -8.34 2.52
C ILE A 15 0.02 -8.34 1.81
N PRO A 16 -0.97 -9.13 2.27
CA PRO A 16 -2.31 -9.12 1.68
C PRO A 16 -3.01 -7.77 1.92
N ILE A 17 -3.78 -7.32 0.92
CA ILE A 17 -4.55 -6.08 0.97
C ILE A 17 -6.04 -6.44 0.88
N LEU A 18 -6.81 -6.04 1.89
CA LEU A 18 -8.25 -6.17 1.92
C LEU A 18 -8.90 -4.97 1.21
N TYR A 19 -9.72 -5.28 0.21
CA TYR A 19 -10.64 -4.33 -0.41
C TYR A 19 -12.07 -4.79 -0.21
N GLU A 20 -12.88 -3.92 0.37
CA GLU A 20 -14.33 -4.08 0.37
C GLU A 20 -14.89 -3.28 -0.81
N LEU A 21 -15.62 -3.94 -1.71
CA LEU A 21 -16.19 -3.34 -2.91
C LEU A 21 -17.71 -3.28 -2.83
N ASP A 22 -18.31 -2.23 -3.39
CA ASP A 22 -19.76 -2.15 -3.61
C ASP A 22 -20.20 -2.95 -4.84
N LYS A 23 -21.52 -2.98 -5.07
CA LYS A 23 -22.13 -3.61 -6.24
C LYS A 23 -21.70 -3.02 -7.60
N ASN A 24 -21.07 -1.85 -7.60
CA ASN A 24 -20.54 -1.19 -8.79
C ASN A 24 -19.01 -1.35 -8.89
N LEU A 25 -18.42 -2.27 -8.12
CA LEU A 25 -16.98 -2.51 -8.04
C LEU A 25 -16.17 -1.30 -7.55
N LYS A 26 -16.79 -0.39 -6.80
CA LYS A 26 -16.10 0.74 -6.16
C LYS A 26 -15.68 0.37 -4.73
N PRO A 27 -14.46 0.70 -4.31
CA PRO A 27 -14.03 0.48 -2.94
C PRO A 27 -14.88 1.31 -1.97
N ILE A 28 -15.53 0.65 -1.01
CA ILE A 28 -16.34 1.31 0.04
C ILE A 28 -15.50 1.80 1.21
N LYS A 29 -14.31 1.22 1.40
CA LYS A 29 -13.35 1.57 2.44
C LYS A 29 -11.95 1.76 1.84
N PRO A 30 -11.07 2.48 2.55
CA PRO A 30 -9.65 2.51 2.22
C PRO A 30 -9.07 1.10 2.21
N MET A 31 -8.03 0.90 1.41
CA MET A 31 -7.25 -0.33 1.39
C MET A 31 -6.68 -0.64 2.79
N GLN A 32 -6.94 -1.84 3.30
CA GLN A 32 -6.47 -2.26 4.61
C GLN A 32 -5.41 -3.35 4.45
N PHE A 33 -4.25 -3.16 5.05
CA PHE A 33 -3.20 -4.17 5.07
C PHE A 33 -3.52 -5.23 6.13
N LEU A 34 -3.53 -6.49 5.72
CA LEU A 34 -3.73 -7.62 6.63
C LEU A 34 -2.38 -8.08 7.17
N GLY A 35 -2.08 -7.68 8.40
CA GLY A 35 -0.84 -8.03 9.08
C GLY A 35 -0.60 -7.14 10.29
N ASP A 36 0.52 -7.39 10.95
CA ASP A 36 0.99 -6.56 12.05
C ASP A 36 1.42 -5.17 11.54
N GLU A 37 0.97 -4.10 12.19
CA GLU A 37 1.23 -2.71 11.76
C GLU A 37 2.73 -2.41 11.65
N GLU A 38 3.56 -3.00 12.51
CA GLU A 38 5.01 -2.79 12.46
C GLU A 38 5.63 -3.43 11.21
N THR A 39 5.15 -4.62 10.83
CA THR A 39 5.60 -5.33 9.63
C THR A 39 5.18 -4.60 8.37
N VAL A 40 3.94 -4.10 8.33
CA VAL A 40 3.41 -3.29 7.22
C VAL A 40 4.21 -2.01 7.04
N ARG A 41 4.48 -1.28 8.13
CA ARG A 41 5.28 -0.05 8.09
C ARG A 41 6.69 -0.32 7.58
N LYS A 42 7.38 -1.34 8.11
CA LYS A 42 8.73 -1.72 7.67
C LYS A 42 8.76 -2.09 6.18
N ALA A 43 7.77 -2.83 5.71
CA ALA A 43 7.69 -3.21 4.30
C ALA A 43 7.44 -2.00 3.39
N MET A 44 6.59 -1.05 3.79
CA MET A 44 6.39 0.20 3.04
C MET A 44 7.67 1.06 3.00
N GLU A 45 8.38 1.19 4.12
CA GLU A 45 9.66 1.90 4.19
C GLU A 45 10.74 1.22 3.32
N ALA A 46 10.77 -0.11 3.30
CA ALA A 46 11.69 -0.87 2.47
C ALA A 46 11.42 -0.64 0.97
N VAL A 47 10.14 -0.61 0.55
CA VAL A 47 9.76 -0.30 -0.84
C VAL A 47 10.12 1.14 -1.20
N ALA A 48 9.84 2.11 -0.32
CA ALA A 48 10.24 3.50 -0.54
C ALA A 48 11.76 3.67 -0.65
N ALA A 49 12.54 2.87 0.08
CA ALA A 49 13.99 2.87 0.01
C ALA A 49 14.56 2.08 -1.19
N GLN A 50 13.77 1.23 -1.86
CA GLN A 50 14.22 0.40 -2.98
C GLN A 50 14.76 1.22 -4.16
N GLY A 51 14.22 2.42 -4.38
CA GLY A 51 14.70 3.36 -5.41
C GLY A 51 15.94 4.17 -5.01
N LYS A 52 16.41 4.08 -3.77
CA LYS A 52 17.64 4.77 -3.34
C LYS A 52 18.84 3.98 -3.86
N ALA A 53 19.65 4.63 -4.69
CA ALA A 53 20.91 4.06 -5.15
C ALA A 53 21.78 3.66 -3.95
N LYS A 54 22.20 2.39 -3.89
CA LYS A 54 23.26 1.97 -2.97
C LYS A 54 24.53 2.67 -3.42
N LYS A 55 24.94 3.69 -2.68
CA LYS A 55 26.23 4.34 -2.85
C LYS A 55 27.31 3.52 -2.17
#